data_AF-A0A2T0K802-F1
#
_entry.id   AF-A0A2T0K802-F1
#
_cell.length_a   1.000
_cell.length_b   1.000
_cell.length_c   1.000
_cell.angle_alpha   90.00
_cell.angle_beta   90.00
_cell.angle_gamma   90.00
#
_symmetry.space_group_name_H-M   'P 1'
#
loop_
_entity.id
_entity.type
_entity.pdbx_description
1 polymer ?
#
loop_
_entity_poly.entity_id
_entity_poly.type
_entity_poly.pdbx_seq_one_letter_code
_entity_poly.pdbx_strand_id
1 'polypeptide(L)'
;MINTLQQAIANILFNKLMGYFDDLEGLSAVQNSKEYWILTELSKLLDQAEIPENIPTCVDYDIVIGAWNTLQSEVKALSARNGALLNMLTERFKLNTSDLFLLFGSLINHDTKIIQELDDEKRKAFKEYISEGNKIIREFKTTLLRYQTADLADNFFDESHIIDQKNIDYQSIDLNGTVIYLDQNAVARIKEDAQCTRQCLAGQASNQMAFVYSAYLVEDSINMNPLFLTDFISFLSLLTSNRMIAFIDREPRFVTEEIYQTVNRATKYSRLTKTFEKHRFTEVIQHYHDYPELRKGKQLYNELIKGPADFFRRVSKADIAGFDHVTRKFAGRQLLHDFIQTGSIRATFPQEKGELIEDLLDLLDFVNFETESVKLTNAGKICSSYRDNKHLTHACIADYFITDDKRLRARGNLIYSLIGVRTKFMDFKEFREHLPVLLDTQATGKAAVKHVDSSATRHAGCLDRNANH
;
A
#
# COMPACT_ATOMS: atom_id res chain seq x y z
N MET A 1 35.52 -7.62 -15.38
CA MET A 1 35.48 -6.76 -16.58
C MET A 1 34.25 -7.08 -17.43
N ILE A 2 34.11 -8.29 -17.98
CA ILE A 2 32.94 -8.72 -18.78
C ILE A 2 31.62 -8.52 -18.04
N ASN A 3 31.45 -9.08 -16.83
CA ASN A 3 30.22 -8.91 -16.05
C ASN A 3 29.92 -7.44 -15.73
N THR A 4 30.96 -6.64 -15.46
CA THR A 4 30.82 -5.20 -15.19
C THR A 4 30.31 -4.44 -16.43
N LEU A 5 30.81 -4.79 -17.62
CA LEU A 5 30.34 -4.22 -18.89
C LEU A 5 28.90 -4.62 -19.17
N GLN A 6 28.57 -5.91 -19.01
CA GLN A 6 27.21 -6.43 -19.19
C GLN A 6 26.22 -5.75 -18.24
N GLN A 7 26.57 -5.62 -16.96
CA GLN A 7 25.73 -4.95 -15.96
C GLN A 7 25.57 -3.45 -16.26
N ALA A 8 26.63 -2.77 -16.71
CA ALA A 8 26.53 -1.37 -17.13
C ALA A 8 25.60 -1.20 -18.33
N ILE A 9 25.71 -2.07 -19.34
CA ILE A 9 24.81 -2.07 -20.50
C ILE A 9 23.35 -2.28 -20.06
N ALA A 10 23.10 -3.28 -19.24
CA ALA A 10 21.77 -3.59 -18.71
C ALA A 10 21.17 -2.39 -17.96
N ASN A 11 21.93 -1.79 -17.04
CA ASN A 11 21.48 -0.67 -16.23
C ASN A 11 21.17 0.58 -17.06
N ILE A 12 22.01 0.90 -18.06
CA ILE A 12 21.78 2.03 -18.96
C ILE A 12 20.49 1.82 -19.76
N LEU A 13 20.31 0.63 -20.34
CA LEU A 13 19.11 0.31 -21.11
C LEU A 13 17.87 0.30 -20.23
N PHE A 14 17.92 -0.37 -19.08
CA PHE A 14 16.80 -0.47 -18.15
C PHE A 14 16.29 0.90 -17.74
N ASN A 15 17.18 1.80 -17.31
CA ASN A 15 16.81 3.16 -16.94
C ASN A 15 16.16 3.92 -18.10
N LYS A 16 16.67 3.72 -19.32
CA LYS A 16 16.10 4.35 -20.52
C LYS A 16 14.71 3.82 -20.85
N LEU A 17 14.52 2.50 -20.79
CA LEU A 17 13.24 1.84 -21.05
C LEU A 17 12.19 2.22 -20.00
N MET A 18 12.57 2.27 -18.72
CA MET A 18 11.69 2.72 -17.64
C MET A 18 11.25 4.18 -17.80
N GLY A 19 12.09 5.03 -18.40
CA GLY A 19 11.71 6.41 -18.76
C GLY A 19 10.57 6.51 -19.78
N TYR A 20 10.37 5.47 -20.61
CA TYR A 20 9.30 5.37 -21.61
C TYR A 20 8.28 4.29 -21.26
N PHE A 21 8.23 3.84 -20.01
CA PHE A 21 7.39 2.71 -19.61
C PHE A 21 5.91 2.90 -19.97
N ASP A 22 5.39 4.12 -19.81
CA ASP A 22 4.00 4.48 -20.18
C ASP A 22 3.88 5.20 -21.53
N ASP A 23 5.00 5.43 -22.23
CA ASP A 23 5.06 6.14 -23.51
C ASP A 23 5.62 5.23 -24.61
N LEU A 24 4.72 4.46 -25.23
CA LEU A 24 5.06 3.52 -26.29
C LEU A 24 5.60 4.22 -27.55
N GLU A 25 5.13 5.43 -27.84
CA GLU A 25 5.62 6.21 -28.97
C GLU A 25 7.05 6.67 -28.72
N GLY A 26 7.33 7.10 -27.49
CA GLY A 26 8.66 7.48 -27.03
C GLY A 26 9.71 6.36 -27.08
N LEU A 27 9.30 5.08 -27.15
CA LEU A 27 10.24 3.97 -27.37
C LEU A 27 11.00 4.09 -28.70
N SER A 28 10.44 4.77 -29.71
CA SER A 28 11.13 5.11 -30.96
C SER A 28 12.41 5.95 -30.73
N ALA A 29 12.42 6.76 -29.66
CA ALA A 29 13.55 7.63 -29.33
C ALA A 29 14.69 6.90 -28.59
N VAL A 30 14.47 5.66 -28.13
CA VAL A 30 15.48 4.90 -27.38
C VAL A 30 16.76 4.73 -28.21
N GLN A 31 16.65 4.24 -29.44
CA GLN A 31 17.82 3.97 -30.29
C GLN A 31 18.58 5.23 -30.73
N ASN A 32 17.91 6.38 -30.72
CA ASN A 32 18.47 7.66 -31.11
C ASN A 32 19.07 8.43 -29.93
N SER A 33 19.07 7.86 -28.73
CA SER A 33 19.52 8.54 -27.52
C SER A 33 21.03 8.44 -27.31
N LYS A 34 21.59 9.41 -26.57
CA LYS A 34 23.00 9.38 -26.16
C LYS A 34 23.31 8.15 -25.31
N GLU A 35 22.38 7.76 -24.43
CA GLU A 35 22.50 6.58 -23.57
C GLU A 35 22.61 5.28 -24.42
N TYR A 36 21.81 5.17 -25.48
CA TYR A 36 21.86 4.01 -26.37
C TYR A 36 23.13 3.97 -27.23
N TRP A 37 23.65 5.13 -27.61
CA TRP A 37 24.97 5.21 -28.25
C TRP A 37 26.08 4.68 -27.32
N ILE A 38 26.08 5.10 -26.04
CA ILE A 38 27.01 4.58 -25.02
C ILE A 38 26.86 3.06 -24.90
N LEU A 39 25.63 2.55 -24.81
CA LEU A 39 25.36 1.10 -24.79
C LEU A 39 25.96 0.38 -25.99
N THR A 40 25.87 0.98 -27.18
CA THR A 40 26.41 0.41 -28.42
C THR A 40 27.93 0.34 -28.39
N GLU A 41 28.60 1.39 -27.91
CA GLU A 41 30.06 1.40 -27.74
C GLU A 41 30.51 0.39 -26.68
N LEU A 42 29.79 0.27 -25.56
CA LEU A 42 30.05 -0.75 -24.55
C LEU A 42 29.85 -2.17 -25.09
N SER A 43 28.84 -2.39 -25.94
CA SER A 43 28.59 -3.68 -26.58
C SER A 43 29.73 -4.06 -27.54
N LYS A 44 30.26 -3.10 -28.31
CA LYS A 44 31.45 -3.34 -29.16
C LYS A 44 32.67 -3.74 -28.33
N LEU A 45 32.88 -3.10 -27.18
CA LEU A 45 33.97 -3.46 -26.27
C LEU A 45 33.77 -4.85 -25.67
N LEU A 46 32.52 -5.23 -25.39
CA LEU A 46 32.16 -6.57 -24.94
C LEU A 46 32.44 -7.62 -26.03
N ASP A 47 32.09 -7.35 -27.29
CA ASP A 47 32.35 -8.25 -28.44
C ASP A 47 33.85 -8.42 -28.71
N GLN A 48 34.65 -7.40 -28.40
CA GLN A 48 36.12 -7.43 -28.53
C GLN A 48 36.82 -8.11 -27.35
N ALA A 49 36.13 -8.31 -26.22
CA ALA A 49 36.70 -9.02 -25.10
C ALA A 49 36.72 -10.52 -25.42
N GLU A 50 37.86 -11.19 -25.19
CA GLU A 50 37.90 -12.65 -25.20
C GLU A 50 37.02 -13.17 -24.05
N ILE A 51 35.81 -13.63 -24.37
CA ILE A 51 34.88 -14.23 -23.40
C ILE A 51 35.32 -15.69 -23.24
N PRO A 52 35.86 -16.11 -22.08
CA PRO A 52 36.16 -17.51 -21.83
C PRO A 52 34.86 -18.32 -21.88
N GLU A 53 34.87 -19.48 -22.52
CA GLU A 53 33.69 -20.34 -22.78
C GLU A 53 32.86 -20.71 -21.51
N ASN A 54 33.39 -20.46 -20.32
CA ASN A 54 32.79 -20.81 -19.03
C ASN A 54 32.31 -19.61 -18.18
N ILE A 55 32.29 -18.38 -18.70
CA ILE A 55 31.72 -17.24 -17.95
C ILE A 55 30.22 -17.17 -18.24
N PRO A 56 29.34 -17.43 -17.25
CA PRO A 56 27.91 -17.23 -17.43
C PRO A 56 27.62 -15.76 -17.69
N THR A 57 26.69 -15.49 -18.59
CA THR A 57 26.17 -14.16 -18.87
C THR A 57 25.58 -13.55 -17.61
N CYS A 58 25.78 -12.24 -17.45
CA CYS A 58 25.12 -11.48 -16.40
C CYS A 58 23.59 -11.57 -16.56
N VAL A 59 22.90 -11.99 -15.50
CA VAL A 59 21.44 -12.16 -15.49
C VAL A 59 20.73 -10.85 -15.85
N ASP A 60 21.21 -9.71 -15.35
CA ASP A 60 20.67 -8.38 -15.65
C ASP A 60 20.69 -8.10 -17.15
N TYR A 61 21.80 -8.43 -17.80
CA TYR A 61 21.99 -8.25 -19.24
C TYR A 61 21.02 -9.12 -20.02
N ASP A 62 20.96 -10.43 -19.71
CA ASP A 62 20.09 -11.36 -20.43
C ASP A 62 18.61 -10.97 -20.32
N ILE A 63 18.16 -10.56 -19.14
CA ILE A 63 16.76 -10.17 -18.92
C ILE A 63 16.44 -8.87 -19.65
N VAL A 64 17.23 -7.80 -19.45
CA VAL A 64 16.90 -6.47 -19.98
C VAL A 64 17.10 -6.40 -21.49
N ILE A 65 18.21 -6.91 -22.00
CA ILE A 65 18.49 -6.95 -23.44
C ILE A 65 17.55 -7.93 -24.13
N GLY A 66 17.28 -9.09 -23.51
CA GLY A 66 16.31 -10.07 -24.00
C GLY A 66 14.91 -9.48 -24.11
N ALA A 67 14.44 -8.74 -23.10
CA ALA A 67 13.14 -8.07 -23.13
C ALA A 67 13.03 -7.04 -24.27
N TRP A 68 14.08 -6.24 -24.47
CA TRP A 68 14.13 -5.27 -25.56
C TRP A 68 14.12 -5.93 -26.94
N ASN A 69 14.99 -6.91 -27.15
CA ASN A 69 15.08 -7.62 -28.42
C ASN A 69 13.79 -8.38 -28.75
N THR A 70 13.17 -9.00 -27.74
CA THR A 70 11.88 -9.69 -27.89
C THR A 70 10.81 -8.70 -28.35
N LEU A 71 10.66 -7.56 -27.66
CA LEU A 71 9.73 -6.50 -28.04
C LEU A 71 9.93 -6.06 -29.50
N GLN A 72 11.17 -5.76 -29.91
CA GLN A 72 11.48 -5.36 -31.29
C GLN A 72 11.08 -6.44 -32.31
N SER A 73 11.40 -7.71 -32.02
CA SER A 73 11.11 -8.82 -32.91
C SER A 73 9.61 -9.08 -33.05
N GLU A 74 8.85 -9.00 -31.95
CA GLU A 74 7.42 -9.28 -31.94
C GLU A 74 6.63 -8.15 -32.60
N VAL A 75 6.99 -6.88 -32.35
CA VAL A 75 6.39 -5.74 -33.05
C VAL A 75 6.64 -5.86 -34.56
N LYS A 76 7.87 -6.19 -34.97
CA LYS A 76 8.21 -6.43 -36.39
C LYS A 76 7.40 -7.57 -37.00
N ALA A 77 7.27 -8.69 -36.30
CA ALA A 77 6.49 -9.82 -36.76
C ALA A 77 4.99 -9.48 -36.86
N LEU A 78 4.42 -8.82 -35.85
CA LEU A 78 3.03 -8.38 -35.84
C LEU A 78 2.74 -7.44 -37.01
N SER A 79 3.61 -6.45 -37.24
CA SER A 79 3.44 -5.51 -38.35
C SER A 79 3.58 -6.17 -39.71
N ALA A 80 4.52 -7.12 -39.87
CA ALA A 80 4.67 -7.86 -41.12
C ALA A 80 3.42 -8.70 -41.45
N ARG A 81 2.84 -9.40 -40.45
CA ARG A 81 1.60 -10.17 -40.62
C ARG A 81 0.40 -9.29 -40.98
N ASN A 82 0.38 -8.04 -40.52
CA ASN A 82 -0.72 -7.10 -40.71
C ASN A 82 -0.45 -6.01 -41.74
N GLY A 83 0.54 -6.20 -42.63
CA GLY A 83 1.02 -5.14 -43.54
C GLY A 83 -0.08 -4.47 -44.37
N ALA A 84 -1.04 -5.24 -44.89
CA ALA A 84 -2.16 -4.68 -45.66
C ALA A 84 -3.08 -3.76 -44.83
N LEU A 85 -3.40 -4.18 -43.60
CA LEU A 85 -4.17 -3.37 -42.65
C LEU A 85 -3.41 -2.10 -42.28
N LEU A 86 -2.11 -2.23 -41.97
CA LEU A 86 -1.27 -1.10 -41.59
C LEU A 86 -1.12 -0.08 -42.72
N ASN A 87 -0.88 -0.52 -43.95
CA ASN A 87 -0.80 0.39 -45.11
C ASN A 87 -2.09 1.20 -45.28
N MET A 88 -3.25 0.54 -45.18
CA MET A 88 -4.55 1.22 -45.25
C MET A 88 -4.73 2.25 -44.13
N LEU A 89 -4.37 1.90 -42.89
CA LEU A 89 -4.46 2.82 -41.75
C LEU A 89 -3.51 4.02 -41.92
N THR A 90 -2.28 3.77 -42.35
CA THR A 90 -1.27 4.80 -42.61
C THR A 90 -1.75 5.79 -43.67
N GLU A 91 -2.33 5.31 -44.78
CA GLU A 91 -2.90 6.15 -45.84
C GLU A 91 -4.13 6.93 -45.34
N ARG A 92 -5.06 6.24 -44.67
CA ARG A 92 -6.33 6.83 -44.21
C ARG A 92 -6.10 7.95 -43.18
N PHE A 93 -5.23 7.71 -42.21
CA PHE A 93 -4.93 8.65 -41.14
C PHE A 93 -3.73 9.56 -41.44
N LYS A 94 -3.13 9.44 -42.64
CA LYS A 94 -1.97 10.23 -43.08
C LYS A 94 -0.80 10.16 -42.08
N LEU A 95 -0.50 8.95 -41.61
CA LEU A 95 0.59 8.71 -40.65
C LEU A 95 1.93 8.71 -41.39
N ASN A 96 2.63 9.84 -41.40
CA ASN A 96 3.92 9.97 -42.10
C ASN A 96 5.07 9.51 -41.21
N THR A 97 5.18 8.20 -40.97
CA THR A 97 6.31 7.62 -40.23
C THR A 97 6.77 6.31 -40.86
N SER A 98 8.08 6.15 -40.99
CA SER A 98 8.73 4.86 -41.26
C SER A 98 9.19 4.17 -39.98
N ASP A 99 9.05 4.84 -38.82
CA ASP A 99 9.39 4.28 -37.52
C ASP A 99 8.27 3.35 -37.05
N LEU A 100 8.66 2.08 -36.90
CA LEU A 100 7.75 1.00 -36.54
C LEU A 100 7.18 1.16 -35.14
N PHE A 101 7.97 1.62 -34.17
CA PHE A 101 7.54 1.81 -32.79
C PHE A 101 6.62 3.01 -32.66
N LEU A 102 6.91 4.09 -33.38
CA LEU A 102 6.01 5.24 -33.42
C LEU A 102 4.65 4.84 -34.00
N LEU A 103 4.63 4.12 -35.13
CA LEU A 103 3.38 3.62 -35.72
C LEU A 103 2.65 2.68 -34.76
N PHE A 104 3.35 1.68 -34.21
CA PHE A 104 2.79 0.72 -33.27
C PHE A 104 2.18 1.41 -32.04
N GLY A 105 2.94 2.31 -31.40
CA GLY A 105 2.51 3.08 -30.24
C GLY A 105 1.29 3.95 -30.53
N SER A 106 1.27 4.68 -31.64
CA SER A 106 0.13 5.53 -32.01
C SER A 106 -1.14 4.74 -32.29
N LEU A 107 -1.02 3.59 -32.96
CA LEU A 107 -2.18 2.73 -33.22
C LEU A 107 -2.77 2.16 -31.92
N ILE A 108 -1.92 1.74 -30.98
CA ILE A 108 -2.35 1.20 -29.69
C ILE A 108 -2.97 2.30 -28.81
N ASN A 109 -2.31 3.45 -28.68
CA ASN A 109 -2.75 4.55 -27.81
C ASN A 109 -4.05 5.23 -28.28
N HIS A 110 -4.37 5.13 -29.57
CA HIS A 110 -5.53 5.77 -30.19
C HIS A 110 -6.55 4.78 -30.77
N ASP A 111 -6.56 3.56 -30.24
CA ASP A 111 -7.40 2.45 -30.71
C ASP A 111 -8.88 2.83 -30.86
N THR A 112 -9.43 3.52 -29.86
CA THR A 112 -10.86 3.88 -29.79
C THR A 112 -11.23 4.85 -30.90
N LYS A 113 -10.37 5.84 -31.16
CA LYS A 113 -10.57 6.81 -32.23
C LYS A 113 -10.50 6.12 -33.60
N ILE A 114 -9.53 5.23 -33.79
CA ILE A 114 -9.36 4.49 -35.05
C ILE A 114 -10.56 3.57 -35.29
N ILE A 115 -10.97 2.79 -34.28
CA ILE A 115 -12.11 1.85 -34.35
C ILE A 115 -13.40 2.53 -34.81
N GLN A 116 -13.65 3.77 -34.39
CA GLN A 116 -14.85 4.54 -34.74
C GLN A 116 -14.92 4.87 -36.24
N GLU A 117 -13.78 4.92 -36.93
CA GLU A 117 -13.73 5.24 -38.36
C GLU A 117 -13.70 4.00 -39.27
N LEU A 118 -13.58 2.79 -38.70
CA LEU A 118 -13.51 1.54 -39.45
C LEU A 118 -14.89 0.91 -39.65
N ASP A 119 -15.08 0.31 -40.83
CA ASP A 119 -16.19 -0.62 -41.11
C ASP A 119 -16.03 -1.93 -40.33
N ASP A 120 -17.06 -2.77 -40.29
CA ASP A 120 -17.12 -3.92 -39.38
C ASP A 120 -16.01 -4.96 -39.59
N GLU A 121 -15.63 -5.22 -40.85
CA GLU A 121 -14.56 -6.18 -41.17
C GLU A 121 -13.19 -5.63 -40.75
N LYS A 122 -12.86 -4.40 -41.13
CA LYS A 122 -11.59 -3.75 -40.75
C LYS A 122 -11.51 -3.52 -39.24
N ARG A 123 -12.65 -3.20 -38.62
CA ARG A 123 -12.77 -3.05 -37.17
C ARG A 123 -12.44 -4.34 -36.44
N LYS A 124 -12.90 -5.49 -36.94
CA LYS A 124 -12.55 -6.79 -36.35
C LYS A 124 -11.05 -7.07 -36.47
N ALA A 125 -10.48 -6.93 -37.65
CA ALA A 125 -9.05 -7.13 -37.88
C ALA A 125 -8.19 -6.18 -37.02
N PHE A 126 -8.59 -4.92 -36.90
CA PHE A 126 -7.89 -3.95 -36.07
C PHE A 126 -8.02 -4.28 -34.57
N LYS A 127 -9.18 -4.74 -34.10
CA LYS A 127 -9.31 -5.22 -32.71
C LYS A 127 -8.41 -6.41 -32.41
N GLU A 128 -8.24 -7.33 -33.36
CA GLU A 128 -7.30 -8.46 -33.24
C GLU A 128 -5.85 -7.95 -33.17
N TYR A 129 -5.46 -7.02 -34.04
CA TYR A 129 -4.16 -6.35 -33.99
C TYR A 129 -3.90 -5.67 -32.64
N ILE A 130 -4.87 -4.91 -32.13
CA ILE A 130 -4.77 -4.23 -30.82
C ILE A 130 -4.67 -5.24 -29.68
N SER A 131 -5.40 -6.35 -29.75
CA SER A 131 -5.31 -7.43 -28.76
C SER A 131 -3.93 -8.06 -28.72
N GLU A 132 -3.34 -8.39 -29.88
CA GLU A 132 -1.99 -8.93 -29.96
C GLU A 132 -0.93 -7.91 -29.53
N GLY A 133 -1.04 -6.65 -29.98
CA GLY A 133 -0.13 -5.59 -29.58
C GLY A 133 -0.14 -5.33 -28.06
N ASN A 134 -1.32 -5.30 -27.45
CA ASN A 134 -1.44 -5.18 -25.99
C ASN A 134 -0.83 -6.37 -25.23
N LYS A 135 -0.84 -7.58 -25.81
CA LYS A 135 -0.16 -8.75 -25.23
C LYS A 135 1.35 -8.55 -25.23
N ILE A 136 1.93 -8.15 -26.37
CA ILE A 136 3.36 -7.86 -26.53
C ILE A 136 3.81 -6.79 -25.51
N ILE A 137 3.07 -5.68 -25.44
CA ILE A 137 3.37 -4.58 -24.51
C ILE A 137 3.31 -5.06 -23.06
N ARG A 138 2.30 -5.86 -22.70
CA ARG A 138 2.16 -6.40 -21.35
C ARG A 138 3.35 -7.30 -21.00
N GLU A 139 3.76 -8.20 -21.89
CA GLU A 139 4.89 -9.11 -21.65
C GLU A 139 6.20 -8.35 -21.47
N PHE A 140 6.45 -7.34 -22.30
CA PHE A 140 7.58 -6.42 -22.14
C PHE A 140 7.55 -5.70 -20.78
N LYS A 141 6.43 -5.06 -20.44
CA LYS A 141 6.26 -4.31 -19.18
C LYS A 141 6.43 -5.21 -17.96
N THR A 142 5.78 -6.37 -17.93
CA THR A 142 5.88 -7.33 -16.82
C THR A 142 7.32 -7.82 -16.66
N THR A 143 8.06 -8.04 -17.76
CA THR A 143 9.47 -8.46 -17.68
C THR A 143 10.36 -7.41 -17.03
N LEU A 144 10.21 -6.14 -17.44
CA LEU A 144 10.97 -5.03 -16.82
C LEU A 144 10.61 -4.84 -15.34
N LEU A 145 9.32 -4.96 -14.98
CA LEU A 145 8.88 -4.84 -13.59
C LEU A 145 9.41 -5.99 -12.73
N ARG A 146 9.41 -7.23 -13.23
CA ARG A 146 9.99 -8.38 -12.51
C ARG A 146 11.48 -8.21 -12.25
N TYR A 147 12.22 -7.74 -13.26
CA TYR A 147 13.63 -7.37 -13.08
C TYR A 147 13.80 -6.31 -12.00
N GLN A 148 13.02 -5.23 -12.06
CA GLN A 148 13.07 -4.16 -11.07
C GLN A 148 12.72 -4.65 -9.65
N THR A 149 11.73 -5.52 -9.52
CA THR A 149 11.35 -6.12 -8.23
C THR A 149 12.51 -6.93 -7.66
N ALA A 150 13.17 -7.76 -8.47
CA ALA A 150 14.33 -8.55 -8.05
C ALA A 150 15.50 -7.66 -7.63
N ASP A 151 15.88 -6.67 -8.46
CA ASP A 151 16.94 -5.70 -8.15
C ASP A 151 16.66 -4.94 -6.84
N LEU A 152 15.41 -4.51 -6.60
CA LEU A 152 15.05 -3.84 -5.36
C LEU A 152 15.11 -4.76 -4.13
N ALA A 153 14.79 -6.04 -4.30
CA ALA A 153 14.93 -7.02 -3.23
C ALA A 153 16.40 -7.25 -2.87
N ASP A 154 17.27 -7.43 -3.87
CA ASP A 154 18.72 -7.59 -3.68
C ASP A 154 19.31 -6.36 -2.97
N ASN A 155 19.00 -5.16 -3.45
CA ASN A 155 19.42 -3.90 -2.82
C ASN A 155 18.94 -3.79 -1.35
N PHE A 156 17.74 -4.27 -1.03
CA PHE A 156 17.23 -4.29 0.34
C PHE A 156 18.04 -5.26 1.22
N PHE A 157 18.29 -6.48 0.74
CA PHE A 157 19.01 -7.50 1.51
C PHE A 157 20.47 -7.13 1.73
N ASP A 158 21.14 -6.53 0.75
CA ASP A 158 22.52 -6.04 0.88
C ASP A 158 22.67 -5.00 2.00
N GLU A 159 21.67 -4.14 2.17
CA GLU A 159 21.65 -3.11 3.20
C GLU A 159 21.03 -3.56 4.53
N SER A 160 20.36 -4.71 4.57
CA SER A 160 19.60 -5.19 5.73
C SER A 160 20.44 -5.45 6.98
N HIS A 161 21.76 -5.57 6.83
CA HIS A 161 22.72 -5.77 7.93
C HIS A 161 22.69 -4.63 8.97
N ILE A 162 22.15 -3.45 8.65
CA ILE A 162 22.02 -2.33 9.58
C ILE A 162 20.86 -2.51 10.58
N ILE A 163 19.95 -3.45 10.32
CA ILE A 163 18.77 -3.73 11.15
C ILE A 163 19.23 -4.41 12.44
N ASP A 164 19.10 -3.71 13.56
CA ASP A 164 19.42 -4.25 14.89
C ASP A 164 18.17 -4.25 15.77
N GLN A 165 17.71 -5.45 16.12
CA GLN A 165 16.56 -5.65 17.01
C GLN A 165 16.85 -5.24 18.46
N LYS A 166 18.12 -5.18 18.88
CA LYS A 166 18.50 -4.76 20.24
C LYS A 166 18.32 -3.25 20.47
N ASN A 167 18.00 -2.50 19.42
CA ASN A 167 17.81 -1.04 19.48
C ASN A 167 16.34 -0.63 19.72
N ILE A 168 15.56 -1.48 20.39
CA ILE A 168 14.16 -1.25 20.74
C ILE A 168 14.03 -1.40 22.25
N ASP A 169 13.65 -0.33 22.94
CA ASP A 169 13.52 -0.30 24.41
C ASP A 169 12.08 0.02 24.83
N TYR A 170 11.15 -0.84 24.41
CA TYR A 170 9.74 -0.67 24.73
C TYR A 170 9.43 -1.05 26.18
N GLN A 171 8.92 -0.09 26.94
CA GLN A 171 8.38 -0.32 28.27
C GLN A 171 6.87 -0.47 28.19
N SER A 172 6.35 -1.64 28.53
CA SER A 172 4.89 -1.88 28.57
C SER A 172 4.22 -1.00 29.62
N ILE A 173 3.06 -0.45 29.28
CA ILE A 173 2.27 0.43 30.16
C ILE A 173 0.79 0.05 30.12
N ASP A 174 0.09 0.34 31.21
CA ASP A 174 -1.36 0.31 31.24
C ASP A 174 -1.91 1.73 31.04
N LEU A 175 -3.00 1.85 30.27
CA LEU A 175 -3.66 3.11 30.00
C LEU A 175 -5.03 3.15 30.67
N ASN A 176 -5.39 4.32 31.19
CA ASN A 176 -6.71 4.61 31.75
C ASN A 176 -7.47 5.57 30.83
N GLY A 177 -8.80 5.53 30.94
CA GLY A 177 -9.68 6.39 30.15
C GLY A 177 -9.89 5.88 28.74
N THR A 178 -10.37 6.76 27.86
CA THR A 178 -10.60 6.46 26.44
C THR A 178 -9.28 6.54 25.67
N VAL A 179 -8.91 5.47 24.97
CA VAL A 179 -7.67 5.42 24.19
C VAL A 179 -7.92 5.85 22.75
N ILE A 180 -7.15 6.85 22.31
CA ILE A 180 -7.32 7.50 21.00
C ILE A 180 -6.02 7.38 20.21
N TYR A 181 -6.06 6.60 19.14
CA TYR A 181 -4.97 6.48 18.18
C TYR A 181 -5.01 7.60 17.15
N LEU A 182 -3.86 8.21 16.87
CA LEU A 182 -3.72 9.34 15.95
C LEU A 182 -2.84 8.97 14.76
N ASP A 183 -3.25 9.36 13.54
CA ASP A 183 -2.34 9.46 12.39
C ASP A 183 -1.63 10.83 12.36
N GLN A 184 -0.72 11.02 11.40
CA GLN A 184 0.03 12.26 11.25
C GLN A 184 -0.88 13.50 11.01
N ASN A 185 -1.94 13.34 10.21
CA ASN A 185 -2.85 14.43 9.86
C ASN A 185 -3.69 14.87 11.06
N ALA A 186 -4.14 13.93 11.87
CA ALA A 186 -4.86 14.20 13.11
C ALA A 186 -3.99 15.00 14.08
N VAL A 187 -2.73 14.60 14.27
CA VAL A 187 -1.79 15.36 15.12
C VAL A 187 -1.61 16.79 14.62
N ALA A 188 -1.39 16.98 13.32
CA ALA A 188 -1.23 18.29 12.72
C ALA A 188 -2.49 19.17 12.92
N ARG A 189 -3.69 18.62 12.67
CA ARG A 189 -4.95 19.36 12.83
C ARG A 189 -5.28 19.70 14.28
N ILE A 190 -4.99 18.81 15.22
CA ILE A 190 -5.14 19.12 16.65
C ILE A 190 -4.25 20.31 16.99
N LYS A 191 -2.98 20.31 16.56
CA LYS A 191 -2.01 21.39 16.80
C LYS A 191 -2.48 22.73 16.26
N GLU A 192 -3.08 22.74 15.06
CA GLU A 192 -3.59 23.95 14.41
C GLU A 192 -4.83 24.53 15.09
N ASP A 193 -5.63 23.69 15.78
CA ASP A 193 -6.83 24.12 16.52
C ASP A 193 -6.52 24.31 18.02
N ALA A 194 -6.29 25.56 18.43
CA ALA A 194 -5.95 25.91 19.81
C ALA A 194 -7.03 25.52 20.84
N GLN A 195 -8.30 25.46 20.46
CA GLN A 195 -9.36 25.00 21.35
C GLN A 195 -9.27 23.47 21.51
N CYS A 196 -9.17 22.75 20.41
CA CYS A 196 -9.01 21.29 20.40
C CYS A 196 -7.77 20.85 21.17
N THR A 197 -6.62 21.49 20.93
CA THR A 197 -5.38 21.25 21.68
C THR A 197 -5.61 21.37 23.19
N ARG A 198 -6.21 22.47 23.66
CA ARG A 198 -6.46 22.66 25.11
C ARG A 198 -7.35 21.57 25.68
N GLN A 199 -8.39 21.17 24.97
CA GLN A 199 -9.31 20.11 25.40
C GLN A 199 -8.62 18.74 25.44
N CYS A 200 -7.81 18.41 24.44
CA CYS A 200 -7.04 17.17 24.40
C CYS A 200 -6.05 17.10 25.57
N LEU A 201 -5.25 18.15 25.78
CA LEU A 201 -4.29 18.21 26.88
C LEU A 201 -4.98 18.17 28.26
N ALA A 202 -6.15 18.81 28.41
CA ALA A 202 -6.92 18.75 29.64
C ALA A 202 -7.44 17.33 29.93
N GLY A 203 -7.98 16.63 28.92
CA GLY A 203 -8.46 15.26 29.07
C GLY A 203 -7.34 14.24 29.30
N GLN A 204 -6.16 14.48 28.71
CA GLN A 204 -4.95 13.72 28.99
C GLN A 204 -4.49 13.92 30.44
N ALA A 205 -4.41 15.17 30.91
CA ALA A 205 -3.99 15.50 32.27
C ALA A 205 -4.96 14.99 33.34
N SER A 206 -6.26 14.88 33.03
CA SER A 206 -7.27 14.33 33.93
C SER A 206 -7.40 12.79 33.87
N ASN A 207 -6.55 12.11 33.08
CA ASN A 207 -6.63 10.66 32.77
C ASN A 207 -8.00 10.21 32.21
N GLN A 208 -8.76 11.12 31.60
CA GLN A 208 -10.00 10.78 30.90
C GLN A 208 -9.73 10.23 29.51
N MET A 209 -8.62 10.64 28.90
CA MET A 209 -8.18 10.21 27.58
C MET A 209 -6.69 9.86 27.58
N ALA A 210 -6.31 8.91 26.74
CA ALA A 210 -4.92 8.60 26.45
C ALA A 210 -4.70 8.63 24.94
N PHE A 211 -3.90 9.60 24.47
CA PHE A 211 -3.51 9.67 23.07
C PHE A 211 -2.30 8.78 22.83
N VAL A 212 -2.35 8.01 21.75
CA VAL A 212 -1.31 7.06 21.35
C VAL A 212 -1.00 7.17 19.86
N TYR A 213 0.21 6.79 19.48
CA TYR A 213 0.66 6.70 18.09
C TYR A 213 1.36 5.35 17.83
N SER A 214 1.98 5.13 16.67
CA SER A 214 2.92 4.02 16.46
C SER A 214 4.22 4.51 15.84
N ALA A 215 5.26 3.67 15.86
CA ALA A 215 6.54 3.98 15.22
C ALA A 215 6.38 4.42 13.73
N TYR A 216 5.40 3.87 13.02
CA TYR A 216 5.07 4.27 11.65
C TYR A 216 4.70 5.76 11.51
N LEU A 217 4.00 6.36 12.48
CA LEU A 217 3.74 7.82 12.43
C LEU A 217 5.05 8.61 12.45
N VAL A 218 6.05 8.16 13.22
CA VAL A 218 7.38 8.79 13.25
C VAL A 218 8.12 8.57 11.93
N GLU A 219 8.03 7.37 11.34
CA GLU A 219 8.59 7.06 10.01
C GLU A 219 7.99 7.93 8.90
N ASP A 220 6.69 8.24 8.98
CA ASP A 220 6.05 9.19 8.07
C ASP A 220 6.59 10.60 8.29
N SER A 221 6.70 10.99 9.56
CA SER A 221 7.07 12.34 9.97
C SER A 221 8.50 12.72 9.59
N ILE A 222 9.45 11.79 9.55
CA ILE A 222 10.84 12.10 9.14
C ILE A 222 10.95 12.56 7.67
N ASN A 223 9.91 12.35 6.86
CA ASN A 223 9.85 12.86 5.49
C ASN A 223 9.38 14.33 5.41
N MET A 224 8.97 14.93 6.53
CA MET A 224 8.64 16.34 6.61
C MET A 224 9.87 17.23 6.35
N ASN A 225 9.63 18.50 6.04
CA ASN A 225 10.69 19.50 6.03
C ASN A 225 11.34 19.57 7.43
N PRO A 226 12.69 19.55 7.54
CA PRO A 226 13.38 19.61 8.82
C PRO A 226 12.98 20.79 9.72
N LEU A 227 12.55 21.91 9.13
CA LEU A 227 12.05 23.08 9.87
C LEU A 227 10.78 22.80 10.67
N PHE A 228 9.94 21.86 10.22
CA PHE A 228 8.68 21.52 10.88
C PHE A 228 8.78 20.24 11.72
N LEU A 229 9.79 19.40 11.47
CA LEU A 229 9.95 18.11 12.14
C LEU A 229 10.09 18.25 13.66
N THR A 230 11.00 19.10 14.13
CA THR A 230 11.24 19.30 15.57
C THR A 230 9.98 19.76 16.30
N ASP A 231 9.26 20.71 15.68
CA ASP A 231 8.01 21.27 16.18
C ASP A 231 6.88 20.24 16.19
N PHE A 232 6.85 19.33 15.22
CA PHE A 232 5.88 18.23 15.15
C PHE A 232 6.18 17.18 16.23
N ILE A 233 7.41 16.69 16.33
CA ILE A 233 7.84 15.68 17.31
C ILE A 233 7.65 16.18 18.75
N SER A 234 7.97 17.44 19.01
CA SER A 234 7.76 18.05 20.33
C SER A 234 6.27 18.09 20.71
N PHE A 235 5.40 18.44 19.76
CA PHE A 235 3.96 18.45 19.99
C PHE A 235 3.38 17.04 20.16
N LEU A 236 3.82 16.09 19.34
CA LEU A 236 3.44 14.68 19.45
C LEU A 236 3.82 14.11 20.84
N SER A 237 5.05 14.38 21.29
CA SER A 237 5.54 13.98 22.61
C SER A 237 4.69 14.58 23.73
N LEU A 238 4.36 15.88 23.64
CA LEU A 238 3.49 16.56 24.58
C LEU A 238 2.09 15.92 24.66
N LEU A 239 1.44 15.75 23.50
CA LEU A 239 0.07 15.25 23.40
C LEU A 239 -0.06 13.78 23.82
N THR A 240 0.94 12.97 23.53
CA THR A 240 0.88 11.52 23.79
C THR A 240 1.62 11.11 25.05
N SER A 241 2.42 11.99 25.67
CA SER A 241 3.40 11.61 26.71
C SER A 241 4.26 10.42 26.28
N ASN A 242 4.65 10.38 25.01
CA ASN A 242 5.40 9.27 24.39
C ASN A 242 4.73 7.90 24.50
N ARG A 243 3.41 7.85 24.67
CA ARG A 243 2.64 6.59 24.68
C ARG A 243 2.40 6.17 23.24
N MET A 244 2.70 4.93 22.94
CA MET A 244 2.52 4.36 21.61
C MET A 244 1.89 2.97 21.69
N ILE A 245 1.42 2.47 20.56
CA ILE A 245 1.11 1.07 20.36
C ILE A 245 2.27 0.47 19.57
N ALA A 246 2.79 -0.66 20.04
CA ALA A 246 3.82 -1.44 19.37
C ALA A 246 3.54 -2.94 19.53
N PHE A 247 4.24 -3.76 18.76
CA PHE A 247 4.16 -5.21 18.86
C PHE A 247 5.25 -5.75 19.79
N ILE A 248 4.85 -6.47 20.84
CA ILE A 248 5.73 -7.27 21.71
C ILE A 248 5.23 -8.71 21.63
N ASP A 249 6.11 -9.65 21.27
CA ASP A 249 5.77 -11.06 21.10
C ASP A 249 4.54 -11.31 20.20
N ARG A 250 4.46 -10.56 19.09
CA ARG A 250 3.34 -10.56 18.11
C ARG A 250 1.99 -10.03 18.63
N GLU A 251 1.94 -9.49 19.85
CA GLU A 251 0.74 -8.85 20.37
C GLU A 251 0.86 -7.32 20.30
N PRO A 252 -0.18 -6.62 19.82
CA PRO A 252 -0.23 -5.17 19.99
C PRO A 252 -0.38 -4.85 21.48
N ARG A 253 0.51 -4.00 22.00
CA ARG A 253 0.53 -3.53 23.39
C ARG A 253 0.75 -2.03 23.46
N PHE A 254 0.23 -1.43 24.53
CA PHE A 254 0.59 -0.06 24.88
C PHE A 254 1.99 -0.04 25.48
N VAL A 255 2.85 0.81 24.94
CA VAL A 255 4.23 0.94 25.37
C VAL A 255 4.64 2.41 25.44
N THR A 256 5.78 2.69 26.06
CA THR A 256 6.46 3.97 25.97
C THR A 256 7.93 3.78 25.62
N GLU A 257 8.48 4.72 24.88
CA GLU A 257 9.89 4.84 24.49
C GLU A 257 10.20 6.34 24.41
N GLU A 258 11.46 6.73 24.62
CA GLU A 258 11.87 8.10 24.34
C GLU A 258 11.73 8.38 22.83
N ILE A 259 11.00 9.45 22.47
CA ILE A 259 10.60 9.67 21.07
C ILE A 259 11.79 9.89 20.12
N TYR A 260 12.87 10.52 20.58
CA TYR A 260 14.06 10.72 19.76
C TYR A 260 14.82 9.41 19.49
N GLN A 261 14.71 8.38 20.35
CA GLN A 261 15.18 7.03 20.02
C GLN A 261 14.42 6.46 18.82
N THR A 262 13.09 6.60 18.79
CA THR A 262 12.28 6.20 17.63
C THR A 262 12.66 7.00 16.38
N VAL A 263 12.83 8.32 16.48
CA VAL A 263 13.22 9.20 15.36
C VAL A 263 14.59 8.81 14.81
N ASN A 264 15.58 8.56 15.67
CA ASN A 264 16.92 8.15 15.27
C ASN A 264 16.88 6.80 14.54
N ARG A 265 16.08 5.85 15.04
CA ARG A 265 15.88 4.54 14.41
C ARG A 265 15.21 4.67 13.03
N ALA A 266 14.13 5.44 12.93
CA ALA A 266 13.45 5.71 11.67
C ALA A 266 14.39 6.39 10.65
N THR A 267 15.19 7.36 11.09
CA THR A 267 16.17 8.06 10.25
C THR A 267 17.24 7.10 9.74
N LYS A 268 17.79 6.24 10.62
CA LYS A 268 18.78 5.21 10.27
C LYS A 268 18.26 4.27 9.18
N TYR A 269 16.98 3.90 9.23
CA TYR A 269 16.37 2.94 8.30
C TYR A 269 15.70 3.59 7.07
N SER A 270 15.69 4.92 6.98
CA SER A 270 14.96 5.66 5.93
C SER A 270 15.29 5.23 4.49
N ARG A 271 16.54 4.87 4.20
CA ARG A 271 16.94 4.35 2.87
C ARG A 271 16.33 2.98 2.58
N LEU A 272 16.43 2.04 3.53
CA LEU A 272 15.80 0.71 3.43
C LEU A 272 14.29 0.81 3.27
N THR A 273 13.63 1.68 4.05
CA THR A 273 12.19 1.93 3.94
C THR A 273 11.82 2.39 2.53
N LYS A 274 12.58 3.33 1.95
CA LYS A 274 12.34 3.81 0.57
C LYS A 274 12.55 2.73 -0.48
N THR A 275 13.55 1.86 -0.31
CA THR A 275 13.76 0.70 -1.20
C THR A 275 12.57 -0.26 -1.13
N PHE A 276 12.10 -0.57 0.07
CA PHE A 276 10.92 -1.41 0.29
C PHE A 276 9.63 -0.80 -0.28
N GLU A 277 9.40 0.51 -0.07
CA GLU A 277 8.26 1.24 -0.65
C GLU A 277 8.28 1.17 -2.18
N LYS A 278 9.45 1.37 -2.80
CA LYS A 278 9.61 1.28 -4.25
C LYS A 278 9.35 -0.15 -4.74
N HIS A 279 9.83 -1.16 -4.02
CA HIS A 279 9.55 -2.57 -4.32
C HIS A 279 8.04 -2.82 -4.32
N ARG A 280 7.34 -2.42 -3.25
CA ARG A 280 5.89 -2.56 -3.15
C ARG A 280 5.15 -1.83 -4.26
N PHE A 281 5.59 -0.62 -4.61
CA PHE A 281 5.03 0.12 -5.73
C PHE A 281 5.18 -0.65 -7.07
N THR A 282 6.37 -1.19 -7.35
CA THR A 282 6.62 -1.99 -8.56
C THR A 282 5.72 -3.23 -8.61
N GLU A 283 5.53 -3.94 -7.48
CA GLU A 283 4.59 -5.07 -7.39
C GLU A 283 3.16 -4.68 -7.76
N VAL A 284 2.72 -3.48 -7.39
CA VAL A 284 1.36 -3.00 -7.65
C VAL A 284 1.17 -2.66 -9.13
N ILE A 285 2.17 -2.04 -9.75
CA ILE A 285 2.16 -1.84 -11.20
C ILE A 285 2.17 -3.19 -11.91
N GLN A 286 2.99 -4.14 -11.45
CA GLN A 286 3.06 -5.48 -12.03
C GLN A 286 1.73 -6.20 -11.92
N HIS A 287 1.11 -6.19 -10.74
CA HIS A 287 -0.22 -6.76 -10.50
C HIS A 287 -1.27 -6.21 -11.46
N TYR A 288 -1.26 -4.90 -11.72
CA TYR A 288 -2.17 -4.28 -12.68
C TYR A 288 -1.99 -4.83 -14.12
N HIS A 289 -0.77 -5.20 -14.51
CA HIS A 289 -0.48 -5.81 -15.80
C HIS A 289 -0.79 -7.31 -15.83
N ASP A 290 -0.44 -8.04 -14.76
CA ASP A 290 -0.58 -9.49 -14.65
C ASP A 290 -2.06 -9.92 -14.54
N TYR A 291 -2.91 -9.12 -13.89
CA TYR A 291 -4.32 -9.45 -13.62
C TYR A 291 -5.30 -8.36 -14.14
N PRO A 292 -5.46 -8.21 -15.47
CA PRO A 292 -6.30 -7.16 -16.05
C PRO A 292 -7.80 -7.24 -15.67
N GLU A 293 -8.29 -8.44 -15.34
CA GLU A 293 -9.64 -8.72 -14.87
C GLU A 293 -9.91 -8.25 -13.43
N LEU A 294 -8.85 -8.03 -12.63
CA LEU A 294 -8.95 -7.50 -11.27
C LEU A 294 -8.89 -5.97 -11.21
N ARG A 295 -8.75 -5.28 -12.34
CA ARG A 295 -8.70 -3.82 -12.40
C ARG A 295 -10.02 -3.19 -11.96
N LYS A 296 -9.93 -1.96 -11.44
CA LYS A 296 -11.12 -1.15 -11.11
C LYS A 296 -12.03 -1.00 -12.32
N GLY A 297 -13.34 -1.10 -12.08
CA GLY A 297 -14.37 -1.07 -13.13
C GLY A 297 -14.63 -2.41 -13.82
N LYS A 298 -13.86 -3.48 -13.50
CA LYS A 298 -14.13 -4.85 -13.97
C LYS A 298 -15.17 -5.54 -13.10
N GLN A 299 -15.66 -6.69 -13.58
CA GLN A 299 -16.78 -7.43 -12.98
C GLN A 299 -16.55 -7.70 -11.48
N LEU A 300 -15.39 -8.27 -11.11
CA LEU A 300 -15.09 -8.58 -9.72
C LEU A 300 -15.13 -7.33 -8.83
N TYR A 301 -14.44 -6.27 -9.23
CA TYR A 301 -14.43 -5.01 -8.50
C TYR A 301 -15.84 -4.42 -8.36
N ASN A 302 -16.62 -4.40 -9.44
CA ASN A 302 -17.98 -3.84 -9.44
C ASN A 302 -18.94 -4.64 -8.56
N GLU A 303 -18.76 -5.96 -8.43
CA GLU A 303 -19.52 -6.77 -7.49
C GLU A 303 -19.08 -6.55 -6.05
N LEU A 304 -17.78 -6.41 -5.80
CA LEU A 304 -17.21 -6.17 -4.49
C LEU A 304 -17.69 -4.85 -3.87
N ILE A 305 -17.68 -3.76 -4.64
CA ILE A 305 -18.07 -2.43 -4.13
C ILE A 305 -19.57 -2.30 -3.81
N LYS A 306 -20.43 -3.21 -4.26
CA LYS A 306 -21.86 -3.22 -3.91
C LYS A 306 -22.08 -3.61 -2.45
N GLY A 307 -21.16 -4.36 -1.86
CA GLY A 307 -21.26 -4.87 -0.51
C GLY A 307 -20.09 -5.80 -0.22
N PRO A 308 -18.95 -5.30 0.28
CA PRO A 308 -17.72 -6.09 0.37
C PRO A 308 -17.83 -7.32 1.27
N ALA A 309 -18.46 -7.16 2.45
CA ALA A 309 -18.69 -8.29 3.36
C ALA A 309 -19.64 -9.34 2.73
N ASP A 310 -20.70 -8.88 2.06
CA ASP A 310 -21.67 -9.75 1.43
C ASP A 310 -21.09 -10.47 0.21
N PHE A 311 -20.23 -9.80 -0.56
CA PHE A 311 -19.49 -10.38 -1.68
C PHE A 311 -18.77 -11.66 -1.24
N PHE A 312 -18.01 -11.60 -0.14
CA PHE A 312 -17.29 -12.78 0.36
C PHE A 312 -18.23 -13.87 0.94
N ARG A 313 -19.39 -13.50 1.47
CA ARG A 313 -20.40 -14.45 1.98
C ARG A 313 -21.22 -15.15 0.90
N ARG A 314 -21.18 -14.71 -0.36
CA ARG A 314 -21.92 -15.36 -1.45
C ARG A 314 -21.48 -16.80 -1.65
N VAL A 315 -22.45 -17.69 -1.81
CA VAL A 315 -22.25 -19.14 -1.98
C VAL A 315 -21.54 -19.48 -3.30
N SER A 316 -21.75 -18.70 -4.37
CA SER A 316 -21.07 -18.90 -5.65
C SER A 316 -20.36 -17.63 -6.12
N LYS A 317 -19.10 -17.81 -6.52
CA LYS A 317 -18.22 -16.79 -7.11
C LYS A 317 -17.45 -17.33 -8.33
N ALA A 318 -17.72 -18.58 -8.72
CA ALA A 318 -16.99 -19.29 -9.78
C ALA A 318 -17.13 -18.61 -11.15
N ASP A 319 -18.27 -17.94 -11.39
CA ASP A 319 -18.55 -17.24 -12.66
C ASP A 319 -18.01 -15.80 -12.68
N ILE A 320 -17.34 -15.34 -11.62
CA ILE A 320 -16.76 -14.00 -11.55
C ILE A 320 -15.33 -14.05 -12.10
N ALA A 321 -15.12 -13.41 -13.25
CA ALA A 321 -13.81 -13.33 -13.88
C ALA A 321 -12.74 -12.82 -12.90
N GLY A 322 -11.64 -13.57 -12.76
CA GLY A 322 -10.52 -13.25 -11.88
C GLY A 322 -10.58 -13.85 -10.47
N PHE A 323 -11.72 -14.41 -10.05
CA PHE A 323 -11.84 -14.93 -8.69
C PHE A 323 -10.99 -16.20 -8.44
N ASP A 324 -10.69 -16.98 -9.48
CA ASP A 324 -9.78 -18.13 -9.40
C ASP A 324 -8.35 -17.68 -9.04
N HIS A 325 -7.89 -16.55 -9.59
CA HIS A 325 -6.61 -15.96 -9.24
C HIS A 325 -6.55 -15.56 -7.76
N VAL A 326 -7.63 -14.98 -7.22
CA VAL A 326 -7.74 -14.65 -5.79
C VAL A 326 -7.62 -15.92 -4.95
N THR A 327 -8.40 -16.95 -5.28
CA THR A 327 -8.38 -18.23 -4.56
C THR A 327 -6.98 -18.88 -4.57
N ARG A 328 -6.32 -18.88 -5.74
CA ARG A 328 -4.98 -19.46 -5.92
C ARG A 328 -3.92 -18.67 -5.16
N LYS A 329 -3.96 -17.34 -5.19
CA LYS A 329 -2.98 -16.45 -4.52
C LYS A 329 -2.92 -16.69 -3.01
N PHE A 330 -4.07 -16.96 -2.39
CA PHE A 330 -4.20 -17.08 -0.94
C PHE A 330 -4.37 -18.53 -0.43
N ALA A 331 -4.22 -19.54 -1.29
CA ALA A 331 -4.38 -20.94 -0.91
C ALA A 331 -3.44 -21.40 0.23
N GLY A 332 -2.27 -20.79 0.36
CA GLY A 332 -1.31 -21.10 1.43
C GLY A 332 -1.61 -20.44 2.78
N ARG A 333 -2.58 -19.50 2.86
CA ARG A 333 -2.94 -18.78 4.08
C ARG A 333 -4.28 -19.29 4.59
N GLN A 334 -4.28 -20.38 5.35
CA GLN A 334 -5.48 -21.16 5.68
C GLN A 334 -6.66 -20.30 6.16
N LEU A 335 -6.44 -19.40 7.14
CA LEU A 335 -7.48 -18.56 7.71
C LEU A 335 -8.12 -17.62 6.66
N LEU A 336 -7.30 -17.02 5.81
CA LEU A 336 -7.75 -16.15 4.73
C LEU A 336 -8.40 -16.95 3.60
N HIS A 337 -7.89 -18.14 3.28
CA HIS A 337 -8.47 -19.04 2.31
C HIS A 337 -9.89 -19.46 2.73
N ASP A 338 -10.06 -19.87 3.98
CA ASP A 338 -11.36 -20.23 4.55
C ASP A 338 -12.34 -19.04 4.49
N PHE A 339 -11.86 -17.82 4.75
CA PHE A 339 -12.65 -16.61 4.57
C PHE A 339 -13.07 -16.38 3.12
N ILE A 340 -12.16 -16.54 2.16
CA ILE A 340 -12.46 -16.37 0.72
C ILE A 340 -13.54 -17.36 0.27
N GLN A 341 -13.50 -18.60 0.77
CA GLN A 341 -14.46 -19.65 0.44
C GLN A 341 -15.82 -19.44 1.14
N THR A 342 -15.80 -19.20 2.45
CA THR A 342 -17.00 -19.24 3.30
C THR A 342 -17.59 -17.86 3.63
N GLY A 343 -16.84 -16.80 3.40
CA GLY A 343 -17.17 -15.43 3.83
C GLY A 343 -17.18 -15.23 5.35
N SER A 344 -16.63 -16.18 6.11
CA SER A 344 -16.60 -16.16 7.57
C SER A 344 -15.17 -16.31 8.07
N ILE A 345 -14.84 -15.54 9.11
CA ILE A 345 -13.57 -15.64 9.81
C ILE A 345 -13.86 -16.27 11.17
N ARG A 346 -13.09 -17.30 11.57
CA ARG A 346 -13.20 -17.87 12.92
C ARG A 346 -12.79 -16.85 13.98
N ALA A 347 -13.19 -17.09 15.22
CA ALA A 347 -12.63 -16.35 16.35
C ALA A 347 -11.09 -16.47 16.36
N THR A 348 -10.42 -15.33 16.47
CA THR A 348 -8.96 -15.22 16.47
C THR A 348 -8.42 -14.81 17.83
N PHE A 349 -7.28 -15.38 18.19
CA PHE A 349 -6.57 -14.98 19.40
C PHE A 349 -5.89 -13.62 19.21
N PRO A 350 -5.59 -12.87 20.30
CA PRO A 350 -4.93 -11.56 20.20
C PRO A 350 -3.64 -11.57 19.37
N GLN A 351 -2.84 -12.64 19.46
CA GLN A 351 -1.58 -12.81 18.73
C GLN A 351 -1.78 -12.96 17.21
N GLU A 352 -2.95 -13.46 16.78
CA GLU A 352 -3.28 -13.68 15.36
C GLU A 352 -3.87 -12.43 14.70
N LYS A 353 -4.33 -11.44 15.48
CA LYS A 353 -5.07 -10.29 14.94
C LYS A 353 -4.24 -9.40 14.03
N GLY A 354 -2.99 -9.12 14.42
CA GLY A 354 -2.08 -8.30 13.61
C GLY A 354 -1.84 -8.94 12.24
N GLU A 355 -1.45 -10.21 12.23
CA GLU A 355 -1.20 -10.99 11.00
C GLU A 355 -2.48 -11.08 10.14
N LEU A 356 -3.65 -11.30 10.74
CA LEU A 356 -4.91 -11.35 9.99
C LEU A 356 -5.30 -10.01 9.36
N ILE A 357 -5.06 -8.89 10.05
CA ILE A 357 -5.31 -7.55 9.47
C ILE A 357 -4.43 -7.34 8.23
N GLU A 358 -3.15 -7.72 8.29
CA GLU A 358 -2.22 -7.66 7.15
C GLU A 358 -2.67 -8.59 6.00
N ASP A 359 -3.11 -9.80 6.32
CA ASP A 359 -3.63 -10.76 5.34
C ASP A 359 -4.88 -10.24 4.61
N LEU A 360 -5.81 -9.62 5.35
CA LEU A 360 -6.99 -9.00 4.78
C LEU A 360 -6.63 -7.76 3.96
N LEU A 361 -5.65 -6.97 4.40
CA LEU A 361 -5.13 -5.84 3.62
C LEU A 361 -4.54 -6.30 2.29
N ASP A 362 -3.71 -7.34 2.31
CA ASP A 362 -3.15 -7.97 1.10
C ASP A 362 -4.25 -8.47 0.15
N LEU A 363 -5.31 -9.08 0.68
CA LEU A 363 -6.48 -9.48 -0.10
C LEU A 363 -7.15 -8.28 -0.76
N LEU A 364 -7.42 -7.22 0.02
CA LEU A 364 -8.06 -5.99 -0.49
C LEU A 364 -7.21 -5.30 -1.55
N ASP A 365 -5.88 -5.29 -1.39
CA ASP A 365 -4.95 -4.77 -2.40
C ASP A 365 -4.99 -5.60 -3.68
N PHE A 366 -4.99 -6.94 -3.55
CA PHE A 366 -5.03 -7.86 -4.69
C PHE A 366 -6.34 -7.72 -5.50
N VAL A 367 -7.47 -7.41 -4.86
CA VAL A 367 -8.74 -7.15 -5.56
C VAL A 367 -8.99 -5.67 -5.86
N ASN A 368 -7.99 -4.80 -5.66
CA ASN A 368 -8.03 -3.36 -5.88
C ASN A 368 -9.16 -2.61 -5.12
N PHE A 369 -9.57 -3.11 -3.95
CA PHE A 369 -10.61 -2.48 -3.13
C PHE A 369 -10.08 -1.26 -2.38
N GLU A 370 -10.67 -0.09 -2.62
CA GLU A 370 -10.29 1.18 -1.96
C GLU A 370 -8.78 1.47 -2.03
N THR A 371 -8.10 1.03 -3.10
CA THR A 371 -6.68 1.33 -3.35
C THR A 371 -6.50 2.68 -4.05
N GLU A 372 -5.26 3.12 -4.24
CA GLU A 372 -4.96 4.24 -5.14
C GLU A 372 -5.17 3.90 -6.62
N SER A 373 -5.15 4.90 -7.49
CA SER A 373 -5.17 4.65 -8.94
C SER A 373 -3.79 4.24 -9.43
N VAL A 374 -3.68 3.07 -10.08
CA VAL A 374 -2.42 2.51 -10.54
C VAL A 374 -1.90 3.26 -11.78
N LYS A 375 -0.99 4.20 -11.56
CA LYS A 375 -0.26 4.97 -12.59
C LYS A 375 1.14 5.25 -12.07
N LEU A 376 2.16 5.29 -12.95
CA LEU A 376 3.52 5.63 -12.52
C LEU A 376 3.59 7.03 -11.87
N THR A 377 2.81 7.98 -12.37
CA THR A 377 2.71 9.34 -11.83
C THR A 377 2.12 9.42 -10.42
N ASN A 378 1.45 8.36 -9.95
CA ASN A 378 0.90 8.27 -8.60
C ASN A 378 1.83 7.56 -7.60
N ALA A 379 3.09 7.27 -7.95
CA ALA A 379 4.01 6.50 -7.13
C ALA A 379 4.04 6.94 -5.65
N GLY A 380 4.19 8.25 -5.40
CA GLY A 380 4.23 8.76 -4.02
C GLY A 380 2.95 8.49 -3.22
N LYS A 381 1.77 8.62 -3.83
CA LYS A 381 0.48 8.32 -3.16
C LYS A 381 0.32 6.82 -2.90
N ILE A 382 0.72 6.01 -3.86
CA ILE A 382 0.67 4.55 -3.75
C ILE A 382 1.57 4.11 -2.58
N CYS A 383 2.84 4.55 -2.55
CA CYS A 383 3.76 4.24 -1.45
C CYS A 383 3.21 4.69 -0.08
N SER A 384 2.72 5.93 0.02
CA SER A 384 2.13 6.45 1.27
C SER A 384 0.98 5.58 1.77
N SER A 385 0.04 5.22 0.89
CA SER A 385 -1.14 4.42 1.26
C SER A 385 -0.78 3.04 1.84
N TYR A 386 0.30 2.40 1.37
CA TYR A 386 0.76 1.12 1.93
C TYR A 386 1.33 1.26 3.34
N ARG A 387 1.99 2.38 3.63
CA ARG A 387 2.50 2.65 4.96
C ARG A 387 1.35 3.01 5.90
N ASP A 388 0.38 3.80 5.42
CA ASP A 388 -0.83 4.16 6.17
C ASP A 388 -1.63 2.92 6.62
N ASN A 389 -1.64 1.86 5.81
CA ASN A 389 -2.27 0.59 6.19
C ASN A 389 -1.70 -0.01 7.50
N LYS A 390 -0.43 0.28 7.85
CA LYS A 390 0.16 -0.16 9.12
C LYS A 390 -0.46 0.52 10.33
N HIS A 391 -1.14 1.65 10.17
CA HIS A 391 -1.93 2.21 11.25
C HIS A 391 -3.08 1.29 11.68
N LEU A 392 -3.66 0.49 10.78
CA LEU A 392 -4.75 -0.45 11.11
C LEU A 392 -4.29 -1.59 12.02
N THR A 393 -3.07 -2.09 11.85
CA THR A 393 -2.58 -3.15 12.75
C THR A 393 -2.34 -2.62 14.16
N HIS A 394 -1.87 -1.38 14.29
CA HIS A 394 -1.57 -0.78 15.58
C HIS A 394 -2.83 -0.25 16.28
N ALA A 395 -3.71 0.43 15.56
CA ALA A 395 -4.91 1.03 16.14
C ALA A 395 -5.92 0.01 16.67
N CYS A 396 -5.78 -1.29 16.38
CA CYS A 396 -6.77 -2.33 16.67
C CYS A 396 -7.06 -2.59 18.17
N ILE A 397 -6.24 -2.05 19.08
CA ILE A 397 -6.47 -2.10 20.54
C ILE A 397 -6.94 -0.76 21.13
N ALA A 398 -7.03 0.30 20.33
CA ALA A 398 -7.55 1.60 20.77
C ALA A 398 -9.09 1.63 20.75
N ASP A 399 -9.70 2.56 21.48
CA ASP A 399 -11.14 2.79 21.39
C ASP A 399 -11.52 3.53 20.11
N TYR A 400 -10.69 4.51 19.73
CA TYR A 400 -10.87 5.33 18.54
C TYR A 400 -9.60 5.42 17.70
N PHE A 401 -9.76 5.46 16.38
CA PHE A 401 -8.73 5.83 15.41
C PHE A 401 -9.18 7.08 14.65
N ILE A 402 -8.45 8.18 14.83
CA ILE A 402 -8.70 9.45 14.16
C ILE A 402 -7.87 9.53 12.87
N THR A 403 -8.55 9.58 11.73
CA THR A 403 -7.92 9.74 10.41
C THR A 403 -8.89 10.37 9.41
N ASP A 404 -8.40 11.30 8.60
CA ASP A 404 -9.18 11.92 7.52
C ASP A 404 -9.18 11.07 6.23
N ASP A 405 -8.33 10.03 6.15
CA ASP A 405 -8.24 9.17 4.97
C ASP A 405 -9.51 8.31 4.84
N LYS A 406 -10.33 8.65 3.84
CA LYS A 406 -11.58 7.93 3.54
C LYS A 406 -11.35 6.49 3.12
N ARG A 407 -10.28 6.20 2.37
CA ARG A 407 -9.97 4.85 1.90
C ARG A 407 -9.49 3.98 3.05
N LEU A 408 -8.59 4.52 3.88
CA LEU A 408 -8.11 3.83 5.09
C LEU A 408 -9.28 3.52 6.03
N ARG A 409 -10.20 4.47 6.26
CA ARG A 409 -11.43 4.24 7.04
C ARG A 409 -12.33 3.17 6.42
N ALA A 410 -12.54 3.19 5.11
CA ALA A 410 -13.38 2.19 4.44
C ALA A 410 -12.80 0.77 4.58
N ARG A 411 -11.49 0.62 4.35
CA ARG A 411 -10.76 -0.64 4.54
C ARG A 411 -10.78 -1.09 6.00
N GLY A 412 -10.46 -0.18 6.92
CA GLY A 412 -10.42 -0.44 8.35
C GLY A 412 -11.78 -0.85 8.93
N ASN A 413 -12.86 -0.15 8.60
CA ASN A 413 -14.21 -0.52 9.02
C ASN A 413 -14.61 -1.93 8.54
N LEU A 414 -14.31 -2.25 7.28
CA LEU A 414 -14.55 -3.59 6.75
C LEU A 414 -13.76 -4.64 7.55
N ILE A 415 -12.44 -4.48 7.64
CA ILE A 415 -11.56 -5.44 8.32
C ILE A 415 -11.98 -5.63 9.78
N TYR A 416 -12.11 -4.53 10.54
CA TYR A 416 -12.44 -4.60 11.97
C TYR A 416 -13.80 -5.24 12.21
N SER A 417 -14.78 -5.01 11.33
CA SER A 417 -16.10 -5.67 11.41
C SER A 417 -16.01 -7.18 11.18
N LEU A 418 -15.13 -7.64 10.28
CA LEU A 418 -14.95 -9.06 9.97
C LEU A 418 -14.28 -9.82 11.11
N ILE A 419 -13.37 -9.16 11.85
CA ILE A 419 -12.55 -9.80 12.90
C ILE A 419 -12.98 -9.44 14.33
N GLY A 420 -14.04 -8.64 14.48
CA GLY A 420 -14.58 -8.24 15.78
C GLY A 420 -13.68 -7.28 16.56
N VAL A 421 -12.92 -6.43 15.89
CA VAL A 421 -12.19 -5.32 16.54
C VAL A 421 -13.18 -4.20 16.87
N ARG A 422 -13.08 -3.65 18.09
CA ARG A 422 -14.03 -2.66 18.63
C ARG A 422 -13.67 -1.21 18.32
N THR A 423 -12.44 -0.96 17.89
CA THR A 423 -11.95 0.37 17.54
C THR A 423 -12.87 1.04 16.53
N LYS A 424 -13.27 2.28 16.80
CA LYS A 424 -14.13 3.07 15.92
C LYS A 424 -13.31 4.10 15.16
N PHE A 425 -13.64 4.32 13.90
CA PHE A 425 -13.00 5.35 13.09
C PHE A 425 -13.76 6.68 13.21
N MET A 426 -13.02 7.79 13.25
CA MET A 426 -13.56 9.14 13.15
C MET A 426 -12.65 9.97 12.24
N ASP A 427 -13.21 10.88 11.45
CA ASP A 427 -12.40 11.99 10.93
C ASP A 427 -12.20 13.08 11.98
N PHE A 428 -11.33 14.04 11.66
CA PHE A 428 -11.02 15.13 12.58
C PHE A 428 -12.24 15.97 12.93
N LYS A 429 -13.18 16.15 11.99
CA LYS A 429 -14.39 16.93 12.24
C LYS A 429 -15.28 16.20 13.25
N GLU A 430 -15.54 14.92 13.03
CA GLU A 430 -16.30 14.06 13.95
C GLU A 430 -15.66 14.03 15.34
N PHE A 431 -14.33 13.88 15.39
CA PHE A 431 -13.56 13.89 16.63
C PHE A 431 -13.74 15.20 17.41
N ARG A 432 -13.58 16.35 16.76
CA ARG A 432 -13.74 17.66 17.38
C ARG A 432 -15.15 17.86 17.95
N GLU A 433 -16.17 17.39 17.25
CA GLU A 433 -17.57 17.46 17.69
C GLU A 433 -17.86 16.51 18.87
N HIS A 434 -17.21 15.33 18.91
CA HIS A 434 -17.34 14.36 20.00
C HIS A 434 -16.49 14.68 21.24
N LEU A 435 -15.45 15.49 21.11
CA LEU A 435 -14.49 15.76 22.18
C LEU A 435 -15.13 16.25 23.50
N PRO A 436 -16.14 17.16 23.49
CA PRO A 436 -16.83 17.55 24.73
C PRO A 436 -17.55 16.38 25.42
N VAL A 437 -18.17 15.49 24.64
CA VAL A 437 -18.87 14.32 25.17
C VAL A 437 -17.88 13.35 25.82
N LEU A 438 -16.73 13.11 25.19
CA LEU A 438 -15.67 12.26 25.75
C LEU A 438 -15.15 12.78 27.10
N LEU A 439 -15.12 14.10 27.29
CA LEU A 439 -14.74 14.75 28.55
C LEU A 439 -15.85 14.66 29.63
N ASP A 440 -17.12 14.69 29.22
CA ASP A 440 -18.28 14.70 30.14
C ASP A 440 -18.73 13.29 30.59
N THR A 441 -18.51 12.25 29.78
CA THR A 441 -19.07 10.89 30.00
C THR A 441 -18.58 10.21 31.30
N GLN A 442 -17.57 10.75 31.99
CA GLN A 442 -17.14 10.27 33.32
C GLN A 442 -17.42 11.23 34.49
N ALA A 443 -17.91 12.45 34.24
CA ALA A 443 -18.36 13.35 35.31
C ALA A 443 -19.64 12.82 35.98
N THR A 444 -20.52 12.16 35.21
CA THR A 444 -21.77 11.55 35.69
C THR A 444 -21.56 10.23 36.44
N GLY A 445 -20.50 9.47 36.13
CA GLY A 445 -20.12 8.24 36.86
C GLY A 445 -19.62 8.48 38.28
N LYS A 446 -18.91 9.60 38.53
CA LYS A 446 -18.47 9.99 39.89
C LYS A 446 -19.59 10.67 40.72
N ALA A 447 -20.59 11.27 40.07
CA ALA A 447 -21.76 11.81 40.76
C ALA A 447 -22.73 10.71 41.23
N ALA A 448 -22.85 9.61 40.49
CA ALA A 448 -23.72 8.48 40.86
C ALA A 448 -23.21 7.70 42.08
N VAL A 449 -21.89 7.60 42.30
CA VAL A 449 -21.32 6.89 43.46
C VAL A 449 -21.43 7.72 44.76
N LYS A 450 -21.46 9.06 44.69
CA LYS A 450 -21.63 9.91 45.89
C LYS A 450 -23.06 9.97 46.43
N HIS A 451 -24.07 9.52 45.68
CA HIS A 451 -25.47 9.58 46.12
C HIS A 451 -26.03 8.27 46.71
N VAL A 452 -25.26 7.17 46.71
CA VAL A 452 -25.70 5.88 47.28
C VAL A 452 -25.19 5.65 48.71
N ASP A 453 -24.20 6.42 49.18
CA ASP A 453 -23.56 6.21 50.50
C ASP A 453 -24.11 7.08 51.65
N SER A 454 -25.26 7.77 51.46
CA SER A 454 -25.87 8.60 52.53
C SER A 454 -27.19 8.07 53.08
N SER A 455 -27.67 6.90 52.65
CA SER A 455 -28.93 6.29 53.12
C SER A 455 -28.76 5.07 54.02
N ALA A 456 -27.53 4.60 54.28
CA ALA A 456 -27.25 3.44 55.13
C ALA A 456 -26.57 3.81 56.45
N THR A 457 -27.17 4.70 57.25
CA THR A 457 -26.81 4.87 58.68
C THR A 457 -27.91 5.61 59.43
N ARG A 458 -29.12 5.04 59.48
CA ARG A 458 -30.18 5.45 60.43
C ARG A 458 -31.25 4.35 60.47
N HIS A 459 -30.98 3.27 61.21
CA HIS A 459 -31.95 2.45 61.95
C HIS A 459 -31.25 1.22 62.54
N ALA A 460 -30.59 1.41 63.68
CA ALA A 460 -30.27 0.32 64.61
C ALA A 460 -30.26 0.92 66.01
N GLY A 461 -31.42 0.93 66.65
CA GLY A 461 -31.58 1.48 67.99
C GLY A 461 -33.03 1.57 68.39
N CYS A 462 -33.68 0.43 68.64
CA CYS A 462 -34.68 0.25 69.70
C CYS A 462 -35.22 -1.19 69.68
N LEU A 463 -35.62 -1.66 70.88
CA LEU A 463 -36.35 -2.89 71.22
C LEU A 463 -35.47 -4.09 71.59
N ASP A 464 -35.00 -4.18 72.84
CA ASP A 464 -35.65 -4.53 74.11
C ASP A 464 -35.72 -6.02 74.43
N ARG A 465 -35.48 -6.25 75.72
CA ARG A 465 -35.46 -7.50 76.47
C ARG A 465 -36.84 -8.15 76.48
N ASN A 466 -36.91 -9.48 76.36
CA ASN A 466 -37.65 -10.33 77.30
C ASN A 466 -37.39 -11.84 77.09
N ALA A 467 -36.86 -12.44 78.17
CA ALA A 467 -37.16 -13.73 78.80
C ALA A 467 -37.57 -14.98 77.98
N ASN A 468 -36.77 -16.05 78.14
CA ASN A 468 -37.13 -17.42 78.59
C ASN A 468 -36.30 -18.49 77.87
N HIS A 469 -35.19 -18.96 78.46
CA HIS A 469 -35.13 -20.17 79.31
C HIS A 469 -33.72 -20.38 79.85
#